data_AF-A0A3B3QVM0-F1
#
_entry.id   AF-A0A3B3QVM0-F1
#
_cell.length_a   1.000
_cell.length_b   1.000
_cell.length_c   1.000
_cell.angle_alpha   90.00
_cell.angle_beta   90.00
_cell.angle_gamma   90.00
#
_symmetry.space_group_name_H-M   'P 1'
#
loop_
_entity.id
_entity.type
_entity.pdbx_description
1 polymer ?
#
loop_
_entity_poly.entity_id
_entity_poly.type
_entity_poly.pdbx_seq_one_letter_code
_entity_poly.pdbx_strand_id
1 'polypeptide(L)'
;MRKPRAVRSIAVIPCKDTVEKILNGEGLEVKEFDSSPEEVHAVVLRKTVCYIVCAIIFNAKDEVLMVQEAKPECYKRWYLPAGRMEKAESIIEAMVREVKEESGLECQPITLLLIEEQGSQWIRFTFLAEATGGSLKTEAEADAESIQAQWWDRETPLQLRTNDILCLIDAGLKYREKPRFTPMLPIDLPCHVICQRLLLVFRDPDGELWILLSHKEDPRVPVAVCGRKYSLTWVVRRLARECMPSSPGLNLKPWGILGVQHNGRMPGKTDGICFNMLASVEQSADGGQSSHPPLLENPRFLWHKVVSPNIKEKINQRLTSRSVLPMYSLY
;
A
#
# COMPACT_ATOMS: atom_id res chain seq x y z
N MET A 1 11.11 -46.56 -0.92
CA MET A 1 11.75 -45.23 -0.74
C MET A 1 11.49 -44.40 -1.98
N ARG A 2 10.57 -43.41 -1.90
CA ARG A 2 10.27 -42.51 -3.02
C ARG A 2 11.33 -41.41 -3.05
N LYS A 3 12.02 -41.24 -4.19
CA LYS A 3 12.97 -40.13 -4.41
C LYS A 3 12.26 -38.77 -4.17
N PRO A 4 12.92 -37.78 -3.58
CA PRO A 4 12.38 -36.42 -3.54
C PRO A 4 12.19 -35.94 -4.99
N ARG A 5 11.04 -35.34 -5.27
CA ARG A 5 10.75 -34.75 -6.58
C ARG A 5 11.85 -33.73 -6.89
N ALA A 6 12.53 -33.97 -8.00
CA ALA A 6 13.62 -33.15 -8.50
C ALA A 6 13.24 -31.68 -8.54
N VAL A 7 14.10 -30.84 -7.96
CA VAL A 7 14.22 -29.43 -8.32
C VAL A 7 14.46 -29.40 -9.83
N ARG A 8 13.45 -28.99 -10.61
CA ARG A 8 13.64 -28.76 -12.04
C ARG A 8 14.60 -27.59 -12.20
N SER A 9 15.84 -27.90 -12.58
CA SER A 9 16.73 -26.94 -13.22
C SER A 9 16.14 -26.59 -14.59
N ILE A 10 15.86 -25.30 -14.81
CA ILE A 10 16.06 -24.54 -16.05
C ILE A 10 15.81 -23.06 -15.70
N ALA A 11 16.79 -22.24 -16.05
CA ALA A 11 16.84 -20.82 -15.84
C ALA A 11 15.78 -20.10 -16.69
N VAL A 12 14.87 -19.38 -16.04
CA VAL A 12 14.11 -18.18 -16.47
C VAL A 12 12.90 -18.05 -15.53
N ILE A 13 12.67 -16.87 -14.94
CA ILE A 13 11.39 -16.59 -14.29
C ILE A 13 10.35 -16.52 -15.42
N PRO A 14 9.33 -17.40 -15.47
CA PRO A 14 8.41 -17.47 -16.60
C PRO A 14 7.70 -16.13 -16.85
N CYS A 15 7.49 -15.34 -15.79
CA CYS A 15 6.87 -14.02 -15.80
C CYS A 15 7.84 -12.88 -15.45
N LYS A 16 9.07 -12.94 -15.99
CA LYS A 16 10.12 -11.93 -15.74
C LYS A 16 9.61 -10.49 -15.88
N ASP A 17 8.95 -10.19 -16.99
CA ASP A 17 8.44 -8.84 -17.29
C ASP A 17 7.40 -8.38 -16.27
N THR A 18 6.51 -9.29 -15.83
CA THR A 18 5.53 -9.04 -14.77
C THR A 18 6.20 -8.70 -13.45
N VAL A 19 7.25 -9.44 -13.06
CA VAL A 19 8.00 -9.16 -11.82
C VAL A 19 8.75 -7.84 -11.92
N GLU A 20 9.34 -7.51 -13.08
CA GLU A 20 10.00 -6.23 -13.31
C GLU A 20 9.02 -5.05 -13.20
N LYS A 21 7.85 -5.16 -13.83
CA LYS A 21 6.76 -4.16 -13.72
C LYS A 21 6.36 -3.93 -12.26
N ILE A 22 6.12 -5.01 -11.51
CA ILE A 22 5.77 -4.92 -10.08
C ILE A 22 6.87 -4.21 -9.27
N LEU A 23 8.15 -4.53 -9.50
CA LEU A 23 9.29 -3.92 -8.79
C LEU A 23 9.52 -2.45 -9.16
N ASN A 24 9.10 -2.03 -10.35
CA ASN A 24 9.08 -0.64 -10.81
C ASN A 24 7.85 0.14 -10.30
N GLY A 25 6.93 -0.53 -9.60
CA GLY A 25 5.70 0.04 -9.09
C GLY A 25 4.59 0.22 -10.13
N GLU A 26 4.70 -0.46 -11.27
CA GLU A 26 3.66 -0.50 -12.29
C GLU A 26 2.48 -1.38 -11.87
N GLY A 27 1.34 -1.11 -12.49
CA GLY A 27 0.11 -1.85 -12.30
C GLY A 27 -0.12 -2.90 -13.39
N LEU A 28 -0.86 -3.94 -13.04
CA LEU A 28 -1.31 -5.00 -13.94
C LEU A 28 -2.79 -5.26 -13.71
N GLU A 29 -3.51 -5.62 -14.77
CA GLU A 29 -4.91 -6.02 -14.65
C GLU A 29 -5.06 -7.22 -13.70
N VAL A 30 -6.09 -7.18 -12.86
CA VAL A 30 -6.44 -8.29 -11.95
C VAL A 30 -7.48 -9.16 -12.64
N LYS A 31 -7.03 -10.29 -13.21
CA LYS A 31 -7.89 -11.21 -13.97
C LYS A 31 -8.46 -12.36 -13.15
N GLU A 32 -7.66 -12.91 -12.24
CA GLU A 32 -8.05 -14.03 -11.39
C GLU A 32 -7.38 -13.97 -10.01
N PHE A 33 -7.94 -14.72 -9.07
CA PHE A 33 -7.47 -14.82 -7.69
C PHE A 33 -6.95 -16.22 -7.38
N ASP A 34 -5.89 -16.30 -6.60
CA ASP A 34 -5.27 -17.56 -6.15
C ASP A 34 -5.73 -17.98 -4.76
N SER A 35 -6.04 -16.98 -3.94
CA SER A 35 -6.49 -17.10 -2.56
C SER A 35 -7.60 -16.10 -2.30
N SER A 36 -8.71 -16.56 -1.74
CA SER A 36 -9.85 -15.71 -1.41
C SER A 36 -10.49 -16.16 -0.08
N PRO A 37 -11.19 -15.27 0.63
CA PRO A 37 -12.16 -15.73 1.62
C PRO A 37 -13.26 -16.56 0.94
N GLU A 38 -14.08 -17.26 1.74
CA GLU A 38 -15.23 -18.05 1.26
C GLU A 38 -16.17 -17.20 0.40
N GLU A 39 -16.44 -15.97 0.83
CA GLU A 39 -17.28 -15.03 0.09
C GLU A 39 -16.48 -13.84 -0.44
N VAL A 40 -16.46 -13.69 -1.77
CA VAL A 40 -15.85 -12.54 -2.44
C VAL A 40 -16.96 -11.57 -2.83
N HIS A 41 -16.88 -10.36 -2.29
CA HIS A 41 -17.83 -9.29 -2.58
C HIS A 41 -17.12 -8.14 -3.28
N ALA A 42 -17.78 -7.60 -4.32
CA ALA A 42 -17.35 -6.35 -4.91
C ALA A 42 -17.35 -5.24 -3.85
N VAL A 43 -16.37 -4.37 -3.95
CA VAL A 43 -16.25 -3.17 -3.14
C VAL A 43 -17.22 -2.14 -3.68
N VAL A 44 -17.93 -1.49 -2.77
CA VAL A 44 -18.78 -0.34 -3.07
C VAL A 44 -18.40 0.77 -2.11
N LEU A 45 -17.83 1.83 -2.66
CA LEU A 45 -17.36 2.98 -1.89
C LEU A 45 -18.51 3.60 -1.09
N ARG A 46 -18.22 4.01 0.16
CA ARG A 46 -19.17 4.51 1.16
C ARG A 46 -20.25 3.50 1.61
N LYS A 47 -20.23 2.24 1.13
CA LYS A 47 -21.12 1.16 1.62
C LYS A 47 -20.36 0.02 2.27
N THR A 48 -19.36 -0.53 1.59
CA THR A 48 -18.57 -1.66 2.10
C THR A 48 -17.20 -1.23 2.60
N VAL A 49 -16.73 -0.06 2.16
CA VAL A 49 -15.44 0.51 2.54
C VAL A 49 -15.53 2.03 2.61
N CYS A 50 -14.72 2.61 3.51
CA CYS A 50 -14.46 4.03 3.61
C CYS A 50 -13.00 4.29 3.21
N TYR A 51 -12.79 5.04 2.13
CA TYR A 51 -11.46 5.54 1.77
C TYR A 51 -11.32 6.99 2.19
N ILE A 52 -10.22 7.28 2.87
CA ILE A 52 -9.84 8.62 3.33
C ILE A 52 -8.60 9.04 2.57
N VAL A 53 -8.54 10.30 2.16
CA VAL A 53 -7.31 10.93 1.66
C VAL A 53 -6.86 11.99 2.66
N CYS A 54 -5.56 12.17 2.78
CA CYS A 54 -4.94 13.17 3.64
C CYS A 54 -3.76 13.78 2.91
N ALA A 55 -3.60 15.10 2.95
CA ALA A 55 -2.52 15.80 2.27
C ALA A 55 -1.58 16.47 3.27
N ILE A 56 -0.28 16.28 3.06
CA ILE A 56 0.78 17.03 3.74
C ILE A 56 1.40 17.94 2.71
N ILE A 57 1.28 19.24 2.94
CA ILE A 57 1.83 20.28 2.07
C ILE A 57 2.69 21.18 2.93
N PHE A 58 3.91 21.46 2.48
CA PHE A 58 4.81 22.41 3.13
C PHE A 58 5.01 23.63 2.24
N ASN A 59 5.13 24.80 2.84
CA ASN A 59 5.58 26.00 2.13
C ASN A 59 7.11 26.12 2.13
N ALA A 60 7.62 27.21 1.54
CA ALA A 60 9.06 27.47 1.46
C ALA A 60 9.75 27.70 2.81
N LYS A 61 9.00 27.89 3.90
CA LYS A 61 9.50 28.06 5.27
C LYS A 61 9.41 26.76 6.09
N ASP A 62 9.09 25.63 5.46
CA ASP A 62 8.82 24.35 6.12
C ASP A 62 7.66 24.39 7.14
N GLU A 63 6.75 25.36 6.99
CA GLU A 63 5.47 25.36 7.70
C GLU A 63 4.50 24.42 6.97
N VAL A 64 3.68 23.68 7.71
CA VAL A 64 2.72 22.72 7.17
C VAL A 64 1.35 23.36 7.00
N LEU A 65 0.65 23.03 5.91
CA LEU A 65 -0.73 23.46 5.69
C LEU A 65 -1.67 22.78 6.70
N MET A 66 -2.42 23.59 7.43
CA MET A 66 -3.43 23.16 8.40
C MET A 66 -4.78 23.79 8.05
N VAL A 67 -5.86 23.07 8.28
CA VAL A 67 -7.24 23.56 8.11
C VAL A 67 -7.97 23.52 9.45
N GLN A 68 -8.86 24.48 9.67
CA GLN A 68 -9.66 24.57 10.87
C GLN A 68 -11.07 24.01 10.62
N GLU A 69 -11.44 22.99 11.38
CA GLU A 69 -12.66 22.20 11.20
C GLU A 69 -13.94 23.00 11.49
N ALA A 70 -14.90 22.94 10.56
CA ALA A 70 -16.24 23.50 10.72
C ALA A 70 -17.26 22.51 11.32
N LYS A 71 -16.92 21.21 11.36
CA LYS A 71 -17.82 20.14 11.83
C LYS A 71 -18.07 20.21 13.34
N PRO A 72 -19.32 20.04 13.83
CA PRO A 72 -19.65 20.21 15.25
C PRO A 72 -18.81 19.37 16.22
N GLU A 73 -18.49 18.12 15.86
CA GLU A 73 -17.73 17.19 16.70
C GLU A 73 -16.26 17.58 16.93
N CYS A 74 -15.69 18.40 16.05
CA CYS A 74 -14.31 18.87 16.13
C CYS A 74 -14.19 20.37 15.83
N TYR A 75 -15.26 21.13 16.09
CA TYR A 75 -15.37 22.54 15.73
C TYR A 75 -14.18 23.36 16.25
N LYS A 76 -13.61 24.19 15.37
CA LYS A 76 -12.43 25.04 15.63
C LYS A 76 -11.12 24.30 15.94
N ARG A 77 -11.11 22.97 15.92
CA ARG A 77 -9.86 22.20 15.99
C ARG A 77 -9.16 22.17 14.64
N TRP A 78 -7.86 21.96 14.67
CA TRP A 78 -7.02 21.99 13.48
C TRP A 78 -6.59 20.60 13.05
N TYR A 79 -6.53 20.38 11.74
CA TYR A 79 -6.12 19.13 11.14
C TYR A 79 -5.38 19.34 9.81
N LEU A 80 -4.79 18.27 9.27
CA LEU A 80 -4.35 18.28 7.88
C LEU A 80 -5.57 18.26 6.95
N PRO A 81 -5.49 18.83 5.73
CA PRO A 81 -6.55 18.67 4.74
C PRO A 81 -6.83 17.19 4.50
N ALA A 82 -8.04 16.73 4.81
CA ALA A 82 -8.37 15.32 4.80
C ALA A 82 -9.87 15.05 4.77
N GLY A 83 -10.30 14.17 3.86
CA GLY A 83 -11.70 13.80 3.77
C GLY A 83 -11.95 12.48 3.08
N ARG A 84 -13.24 12.18 2.93
CA ARG A 84 -13.72 10.90 2.42
C ARG A 84 -13.80 10.96 0.91
N MET A 85 -13.25 9.96 0.25
CA MET A 85 -13.47 9.81 -1.19
C MET A 85 -14.98 9.79 -1.53
N GLU A 86 -15.32 10.51 -2.58
CA GLU A 86 -16.62 10.54 -3.24
C GLU A 86 -16.74 9.42 -4.27
N LYS A 87 -17.96 9.19 -4.76
CA LYS A 87 -18.16 8.24 -5.86
C LYS A 87 -17.66 8.87 -7.17
N ALA A 88 -17.21 8.02 -8.08
CA ALA A 88 -16.78 8.42 -9.41
C ALA A 88 -15.49 9.25 -9.48
N GLU A 89 -14.68 9.29 -8.41
CA GLU A 89 -13.34 9.89 -8.38
C GLU A 89 -12.24 8.86 -8.07
N SER A 90 -11.03 9.15 -8.53
CA SER A 90 -9.80 8.46 -8.15
C SER A 90 -9.28 8.97 -6.80
N ILE A 91 -8.34 8.22 -6.20
CA ILE A 91 -7.69 8.62 -4.94
C ILE A 91 -6.99 9.99 -5.09
N ILE A 92 -6.39 10.27 -6.25
CA ILE A 92 -5.70 11.53 -6.51
C ILE A 92 -6.69 12.68 -6.68
N GLU A 93 -7.75 12.49 -7.47
CA GLU A 93 -8.82 13.48 -7.66
C GLU A 93 -9.45 13.86 -6.31
N ALA A 94 -9.70 12.86 -5.45
CA ALA A 94 -10.18 13.09 -4.09
C ALA A 94 -9.22 13.98 -3.28
N MET A 95 -7.92 13.66 -3.27
CA MET A 95 -6.94 14.45 -2.50
C MET A 95 -6.87 15.91 -2.97
N VAL A 96 -6.88 16.13 -4.28
CA VAL A 96 -6.86 17.48 -4.87
C VAL A 96 -8.13 18.26 -4.53
N ARG A 97 -9.30 17.59 -4.59
CA ARG A 97 -10.59 18.18 -4.22
C ARG A 97 -10.62 18.61 -2.75
N GLU A 98 -10.27 17.70 -1.84
CA GLU A 98 -10.28 17.97 -0.38
C GLU A 98 -9.35 19.15 -0.03
N VAL A 99 -8.14 19.20 -0.62
CA VAL A 99 -7.23 20.34 -0.41
C VAL A 99 -7.86 21.64 -0.89
N LYS A 100 -8.51 21.64 -2.06
CA LYS A 100 -9.11 22.86 -2.61
C LYS A 100 -10.32 23.34 -1.81
N GLU A 101 -11.20 22.43 -1.41
CA GLU A 101 -12.41 22.72 -0.63
C GLU A 101 -12.06 23.24 0.78
N GLU A 102 -11.13 22.58 1.47
CA GLU A 102 -10.81 22.89 2.87
C GLU A 102 -9.78 24.03 3.01
N SER A 103 -8.93 24.29 2.01
CA SER A 103 -7.85 25.27 2.13
C SER A 103 -7.80 26.38 1.07
N GLY A 104 -8.58 26.27 -0.01
CA GLY A 104 -8.55 27.21 -1.14
C GLY A 104 -7.32 27.07 -2.06
N LEU A 105 -6.37 26.20 -1.73
CA LEU A 105 -5.17 25.96 -2.52
C LEU A 105 -5.38 24.92 -3.61
N GLU A 106 -4.67 25.08 -4.72
CA GLU A 106 -4.52 24.04 -5.75
C GLU A 106 -3.23 23.26 -5.49
N CYS A 107 -3.25 21.94 -5.66
CA CYS A 107 -2.08 21.10 -5.37
C CYS A 107 -1.88 19.98 -6.38
N GLN A 108 -0.69 19.39 -6.36
CA GLN A 108 -0.36 18.16 -7.05
C GLN A 108 0.36 17.20 -6.10
N PRO A 109 0.10 15.88 -6.18
CA PRO A 109 0.79 14.91 -5.34
C PRO A 109 2.24 14.70 -5.79
N ILE A 110 3.16 14.68 -4.82
CA ILE A 110 4.55 14.27 -5.03
C ILE A 110 4.67 12.74 -4.89
N THR A 111 4.10 12.17 -3.83
CA THR A 111 4.07 10.72 -3.60
C THR A 111 2.99 10.36 -2.58
N LEU A 112 2.48 9.14 -2.66
CA LEU A 112 1.83 8.49 -1.52
C LEU A 112 2.92 8.18 -0.47
N LEU A 113 2.76 8.70 0.75
CA LEU A 113 3.74 8.57 1.83
C LEU A 113 3.46 7.39 2.75
N LEU A 114 2.18 7.14 3.03
CA LEU A 114 1.73 6.14 3.99
C LEU A 114 0.33 5.66 3.62
N ILE A 115 0.10 4.37 3.83
CA ILE A 115 -1.24 3.77 3.85
C ILE A 115 -1.53 3.31 5.28
N GLU A 116 -2.65 3.74 5.83
CA GLU A 116 -3.16 3.21 7.10
C GLU A 116 -4.44 2.44 6.84
N GLU A 117 -4.65 1.33 7.54
CA GLU A 117 -5.82 0.49 7.36
C GLU A 117 -6.37 -0.01 8.69
N GLN A 118 -7.70 -0.06 8.79
CA GLN A 118 -8.40 -0.79 9.82
C GLN A 118 -9.24 -1.87 9.14
N GLY A 119 -8.52 -2.86 8.61
CA GLY A 119 -9.06 -3.89 7.73
C GLY A 119 -9.41 -3.36 6.36
N SER A 120 -10.11 -4.20 5.59
CA SER A 120 -10.58 -3.81 4.26
C SER A 120 -11.81 -2.88 4.28
N GLN A 121 -12.22 -2.38 5.45
CA GLN A 121 -13.39 -1.52 5.61
C GLN A 121 -13.02 -0.04 5.77
N TRP A 122 -11.78 0.27 6.14
CA TRP A 122 -11.31 1.64 6.27
C TRP A 122 -9.84 1.71 5.87
N ILE A 123 -9.52 2.59 4.90
CA ILE A 123 -8.15 2.79 4.42
C ILE A 123 -7.91 4.29 4.25
N ARG A 124 -6.82 4.81 4.81
CA ARG A 124 -6.35 6.19 4.62
C ARG A 124 -5.10 6.23 3.75
N PHE A 125 -5.13 7.10 2.74
CA PHE A 125 -4.04 7.39 1.83
C PHE A 125 -3.47 8.77 2.16
N THR A 126 -2.27 8.80 2.73
CA THR A 126 -1.61 10.06 3.11
C THR A 126 -0.57 10.43 2.06
N PHE A 127 -0.74 11.59 1.43
CA PHE A 127 0.12 12.09 0.36
C PHE A 127 1.07 13.18 0.87
N LEU A 128 2.29 13.18 0.33
CA LEU A 128 3.08 14.40 0.21
C LEU A 128 2.61 15.10 -1.05
N ALA A 129 2.28 16.38 -0.96
CA ALA A 129 1.85 17.19 -2.10
C ALA A 129 2.53 18.57 -2.07
N GLU A 130 2.49 19.24 -3.21
CA GLU A 130 2.96 20.62 -3.35
C GLU A 130 1.79 21.53 -3.75
N ALA A 131 1.79 22.74 -3.19
CA ALA A 131 0.88 23.78 -3.64
C ALA A 131 1.34 24.29 -5.03
N THR A 132 0.39 24.41 -5.94
CA THR A 132 0.62 24.82 -7.35
C THR A 132 -0.13 26.09 -7.74
N GLY A 133 -1.03 26.57 -6.87
CA GLY A 133 -1.85 27.74 -7.11
C GLY A 133 -2.91 27.93 -6.04
N GLY A 134 -3.95 28.70 -6.37
CA GLY A 134 -5.03 29.05 -5.46
C GLY A 134 -4.65 30.14 -4.46
N SER A 135 -5.50 30.32 -3.45
CA SER A 135 -5.30 31.30 -2.37
C SER A 135 -5.76 30.70 -1.06
N LEU A 136 -5.02 30.98 0.01
CA LEU A 136 -5.28 30.38 1.31
C LEU A 136 -6.62 30.89 1.85
N LYS A 137 -7.53 29.94 2.14
CA LYS A 137 -8.88 30.22 2.61
C LYS A 137 -8.86 30.94 3.96
N THR A 138 -9.55 32.07 4.01
CA THR A 138 -9.66 32.93 5.20
C THR A 138 -10.96 32.69 5.96
N GLU A 139 -11.08 33.21 7.19
CA GLU A 139 -12.34 33.14 7.97
C GLU A 139 -13.54 33.80 7.26
N ALA A 140 -13.29 34.75 6.34
CA ALA A 140 -14.35 35.39 5.55
C ALA A 140 -14.98 34.43 4.51
N GLU A 141 -14.27 33.35 4.19
CA GLU A 141 -14.68 32.30 3.24
C GLU A 141 -15.12 31.02 3.97
N ALA A 142 -15.36 31.10 5.28
CA ALA A 142 -15.80 29.98 6.09
C ALA A 142 -17.10 29.37 5.55
N ASP A 143 -17.13 28.04 5.47
CA ASP A 143 -18.27 27.26 5.02
C ASP A 143 -18.38 25.92 5.78
N ALA A 144 -19.13 24.97 5.24
CA ALA A 144 -19.32 23.65 5.85
C ALA A 144 -18.07 22.76 5.77
N GLU A 145 -17.14 23.03 4.86
CA GLU A 145 -15.92 22.25 4.67
C GLU A 145 -14.88 22.64 5.71
N SER A 146 -14.64 23.94 5.88
CA SER A 146 -13.68 24.46 6.85
C SER A 146 -13.92 25.95 7.18
N ILE A 147 -13.42 26.38 8.33
CA ILE A 147 -13.47 27.77 8.78
C ILE A 147 -12.39 28.60 8.08
N GLN A 148 -11.16 28.08 8.01
CA GLN A 148 -9.99 28.75 7.42
C GLN A 148 -8.84 27.73 7.24
N ALA A 149 -7.77 28.18 6.58
CA ALA A 149 -6.50 27.46 6.51
C ALA A 149 -5.33 28.35 6.91
N GLN A 150 -4.27 27.74 7.45
CA GLN A 150 -3.04 28.44 7.84
C GLN A 150 -1.80 27.59 7.59
N TRP A 151 -0.66 28.25 7.46
CA TRP A 151 0.65 27.62 7.54
C TRP A 151 1.08 27.56 9.01
N TRP A 152 1.45 26.36 9.47
CA TRP A 152 1.83 26.11 10.84
C TRP A 152 3.30 25.72 10.95
N ASP A 153 4.05 26.45 11.75
CA ASP A 153 5.48 26.22 12.04
C ASP A 153 5.76 24.93 12.83
N ARG A 154 4.72 24.28 13.37
CA ARG A 154 4.79 23.09 14.25
C ARG A 154 5.30 23.41 15.67
N GLU A 155 5.45 24.69 16.00
CA GLU A 155 5.93 25.19 17.31
C GLU A 155 4.83 25.99 18.03
N THR A 156 4.16 26.89 17.30
CA THR A 156 3.09 27.72 17.82
C THR A 156 1.93 26.83 18.30
N PRO A 157 1.40 27.03 19.52
CA PRO A 157 0.34 26.17 20.04
C PRO A 157 -0.90 26.16 19.13
N LEU A 158 -1.29 24.96 18.68
CA LEU A 158 -2.46 24.72 17.87
C LEU A 158 -3.39 23.72 18.57
N GLN A 159 -4.69 24.01 18.61
CA GLN A 159 -5.66 23.06 19.16
C GLN A 159 -5.96 21.97 18.12
N LEU A 160 -5.16 20.91 18.12
CA LEU A 160 -5.29 19.82 17.15
C LEU A 160 -6.57 19.00 17.37
N ARG A 161 -7.19 18.55 16.27
CA ARG A 161 -8.31 17.61 16.31
C ARG A 161 -7.91 16.31 17.00
N THR A 162 -6.76 15.78 16.62
CA THR A 162 -6.07 14.62 17.18
C THR A 162 -4.58 14.69 16.83
N ASN A 163 -3.73 13.97 17.58
CA ASN A 163 -2.28 14.02 17.44
C ASN A 163 -1.71 13.03 16.42
N ASP A 164 -2.54 12.21 15.77
CA ASP A 164 -2.08 11.21 14.80
C ASP A 164 -1.34 11.86 13.60
N ILE A 165 -1.71 13.08 13.22
CA ILE A 165 -1.05 13.84 12.15
C ILE A 165 0.41 14.17 12.43
N LEU A 166 0.86 14.20 13.70
CA LEU A 166 2.24 14.53 14.01
C LEU A 166 3.21 13.51 13.40
N CYS A 167 2.86 12.22 13.47
CA CYS A 167 3.68 11.19 12.85
C CYS A 167 3.62 11.21 11.31
N LEU A 168 2.51 11.70 10.75
CA LEU A 168 2.35 11.89 9.30
C LEU A 168 3.24 13.03 8.82
N ILE A 169 3.18 14.19 9.48
CA ILE A 169 4.01 15.37 9.20
C ILE A 169 5.49 15.00 9.29
N ASP A 170 5.90 14.29 10.35
CA ASP A 170 7.26 13.76 10.50
C ASP A 170 7.68 12.85 9.34
N ALA A 171 6.77 12.01 8.84
CA ALA A 171 7.05 11.16 7.69
C ALA A 171 7.27 11.99 6.42
N GLY A 172 6.48 13.06 6.22
CA GLY A 172 6.67 14.00 5.12
C GLY A 172 8.00 14.74 5.18
N LEU A 173 8.40 15.24 6.36
CA LEU A 173 9.70 15.90 6.58
C LEU A 173 10.87 14.94 6.30
N LYS A 174 10.83 13.74 6.89
CA LYS A 174 11.85 12.70 6.68
C LYS A 174 11.97 12.32 5.20
N TYR A 175 10.85 12.26 4.49
CA TYR A 175 10.86 11.97 3.05
C TYR A 175 11.46 13.11 2.22
N ARG A 176 11.17 14.38 2.54
CA ARG A 176 11.77 15.55 1.87
C ARG A 176 13.29 15.63 2.10
N GLU A 177 13.75 15.32 3.31
CA GLU A 177 15.18 15.30 3.63
C GLU A 177 15.89 14.14 2.93
N LYS A 178 15.30 12.94 2.99
CA LYS A 178 15.91 11.72 2.43
C LYS A 178 14.82 10.74 1.97
N PRO A 179 14.44 10.76 0.68
CA PRO A 179 13.48 9.83 0.12
C PRO A 179 13.93 8.38 0.37
N ARG A 180 13.09 7.59 1.04
CA ARG A 180 13.39 6.18 1.35
C ARG A 180 12.95 5.22 0.25
N PHE A 181 12.00 5.64 -0.57
CA PHE A 181 11.48 4.90 -1.71
C PHE A 181 11.27 5.84 -2.89
N THR A 182 11.22 5.26 -4.09
CA THR A 182 10.93 6.01 -5.32
C THR A 182 9.51 6.58 -5.24
N PRO A 183 9.27 7.85 -5.62
CA PRO A 183 7.94 8.44 -5.65
C PRO A 183 6.93 7.51 -6.33
N MET A 184 5.79 7.32 -5.69
CA MET A 184 4.77 6.38 -6.12
C MET A 184 3.39 7.01 -5.98
N LEU A 185 2.62 6.97 -7.06
CA LEU A 185 1.23 7.41 -7.08
C LEU A 185 0.33 6.23 -7.48
N PRO A 186 -0.95 6.23 -7.06
CA PRO A 186 -1.91 5.24 -7.54
C PRO A 186 -1.99 5.22 -9.08
N ILE A 187 -1.90 4.03 -9.66
CA ILE A 187 -2.04 3.81 -11.09
C ILE A 187 -3.52 3.61 -11.42
N ASP A 188 -3.94 4.26 -12.50
CA ASP A 188 -5.30 4.22 -12.99
C ASP A 188 -5.63 2.88 -13.66
N LEU A 189 -5.97 1.88 -12.84
CA LEU A 189 -6.39 0.56 -13.27
C LEU A 189 -7.56 0.06 -12.42
N PRO A 190 -8.59 -0.54 -13.05
CA PRO A 190 -9.77 -1.00 -12.34
C PRO A 190 -9.48 -2.24 -11.50
N CYS A 191 -10.12 -2.30 -10.33
CA CYS A 191 -10.25 -3.51 -9.53
C CYS A 191 -11.63 -3.49 -8.88
N HIS A 192 -12.32 -4.62 -8.80
CA HIS A 192 -13.65 -4.67 -8.16
C HIS A 192 -13.58 -5.13 -6.69
N VAL A 193 -12.41 -5.55 -6.20
CA VAL A 193 -12.17 -6.00 -4.82
C VAL A 193 -10.96 -5.29 -4.21
N ILE A 194 -10.79 -5.36 -2.89
CA ILE A 194 -9.50 -5.07 -2.27
C ILE A 194 -8.68 -6.36 -2.28
N CYS A 195 -7.51 -6.35 -2.92
CA CYS A 195 -6.63 -7.51 -3.02
C CYS A 195 -5.16 -7.13 -2.98
N GLN A 196 -4.32 -8.13 -2.71
CA GLN A 196 -2.86 -8.01 -2.75
C GLN A 196 -2.28 -8.92 -3.83
N ARG A 197 -1.50 -8.35 -4.74
CA ARG A 197 -0.58 -9.09 -5.60
C ARG A 197 0.71 -9.31 -4.81
N LEU A 198 0.92 -10.54 -4.37
CA LEU A 198 1.89 -10.90 -3.35
C LEU A 198 3.21 -11.37 -3.97
N LEU A 199 4.20 -10.48 -4.00
CA LEU A 199 5.59 -10.87 -4.26
C LEU A 199 6.18 -11.46 -2.98
N LEU A 200 5.88 -12.73 -2.71
CA LEU A 200 6.42 -13.46 -1.57
C LEU A 200 7.79 -14.04 -1.93
N VAL A 201 8.80 -13.68 -1.14
CA VAL A 201 10.19 -14.05 -1.39
C VAL A 201 10.77 -14.94 -0.28
N PHE A 202 11.71 -15.79 -0.65
CA PHE A 202 12.57 -16.50 0.29
C PHE A 202 14.03 -16.22 -0.09
N ARG A 203 14.86 -15.97 0.93
CA ARG A 203 16.30 -15.77 0.78
C ARG A 203 17.04 -16.77 1.65
N ASP A 204 17.95 -17.52 1.05
CA ASP A 204 18.82 -18.43 1.79
C ASP A 204 20.03 -17.69 2.39
N PRO A 205 20.89 -18.36 3.18
CA PRO A 205 22.09 -17.75 3.75
C PRO A 205 23.12 -17.31 2.71
N ASP A 206 23.19 -18.00 1.56
CA ASP A 206 24.12 -17.70 0.46
C ASP A 206 23.65 -16.50 -0.39
N GLY A 207 22.49 -15.93 -0.06
CA GLY A 207 21.92 -14.78 -0.75
C GLY A 207 21.21 -15.13 -2.06
N GLU A 208 20.97 -16.40 -2.32
CA GLU A 208 20.09 -16.85 -3.40
C GLU A 208 18.64 -16.50 -3.07
N LEU A 209 17.87 -16.17 -4.10
CA LEU A 209 16.50 -15.69 -3.98
C LEU A 209 15.53 -16.60 -4.71
N TRP A 210 14.37 -16.80 -4.09
CA TRP A 210 13.21 -17.47 -4.68
C TRP A 210 11.97 -16.60 -4.54
N ILE A 211 11.08 -16.69 -5.52
CA ILE A 211 9.76 -16.06 -5.49
C ILE A 211 8.68 -17.13 -5.60
N LEU A 212 7.60 -16.96 -4.86
CA LEU A 212 6.43 -17.83 -4.95
C LEU A 212 5.60 -17.42 -6.17
N LEU A 213 5.35 -18.36 -7.09
CA LEU A 213 4.43 -18.16 -8.21
C LEU A 213 3.26 -19.15 -8.11
N SER A 214 2.10 -18.73 -8.59
CA SER A 214 0.97 -19.60 -8.88
C SER A 214 1.16 -20.23 -10.26
N HIS A 215 0.89 -21.53 -10.38
CA HIS A 215 1.15 -22.38 -11.54
C HIS A 215 -0.14 -23.16 -11.90
N LYS A 216 -1.11 -22.49 -12.53
CA LYS A 216 -2.26 -23.13 -13.18
C LYS A 216 -1.92 -23.50 -14.63
N GLU A 217 -1.86 -22.51 -15.50
CA GLU A 217 -1.56 -22.65 -16.94
C GLU A 217 -0.33 -21.81 -17.34
N ASP A 218 -0.24 -20.57 -16.83
CA ASP A 218 0.92 -19.68 -16.99
C ASP A 218 1.40 -19.20 -15.59
N PRO A 219 2.70 -19.32 -15.25
CA PRO A 219 3.19 -18.93 -13.94
C PRO A 219 3.09 -17.43 -13.67
N ARG A 220 2.40 -17.04 -12.59
CA ARG A 220 2.19 -15.63 -12.25
C ARG A 220 2.34 -15.34 -10.77
N VAL A 221 2.55 -14.06 -10.44
CA VAL A 221 2.58 -13.60 -9.05
C VAL A 221 1.18 -13.76 -8.44
N PRO A 222 1.04 -14.45 -7.29
CA PRO A 222 -0.26 -14.73 -6.70
C PRO A 222 -1.04 -13.46 -6.36
N VAL A 223 -2.34 -13.48 -6.61
CA VAL A 223 -3.28 -12.42 -6.19
C VAL A 223 -4.22 -12.99 -5.14
N ALA A 224 -4.29 -12.33 -3.98
CA ALA A 224 -5.09 -12.76 -2.85
C ALA A 224 -6.10 -11.68 -2.43
N VAL A 225 -7.37 -12.04 -2.33
CA VAL A 225 -8.46 -11.10 -1.97
C VAL A 225 -8.47 -10.83 -0.46
N CYS A 226 -8.53 -9.57 -0.06
CA CYS A 226 -8.56 -9.18 1.34
C CYS A 226 -9.94 -9.48 1.96
N GLY A 227 -9.95 -10.15 3.12
CA GLY A 227 -11.17 -10.40 3.88
C GLY A 227 -11.62 -9.16 4.68
N ARG A 228 -12.89 -9.13 5.11
CA ARG A 228 -13.45 -8.03 5.92
C ARG A 228 -13.02 -8.05 7.39
N LYS A 229 -12.66 -9.22 7.92
CA LYS A 229 -12.45 -9.45 9.37
C LYS A 229 -11.01 -9.28 9.84
N TYR A 230 -10.06 -9.04 8.94
CA TYR A 230 -8.64 -9.07 9.26
C TYR A 230 -7.92 -7.87 8.66
N SER A 231 -6.81 -7.47 9.30
CA SER A 231 -5.82 -6.56 8.72
C SER A 231 -5.44 -7.02 7.31
N LEU A 232 -5.16 -6.05 6.43
CA LEU A 232 -4.66 -6.34 5.09
C LEU A 232 -3.36 -7.17 5.13
N THR A 233 -2.52 -7.03 6.17
CA THR A 233 -1.29 -7.82 6.33
C THR A 233 -1.55 -9.31 6.56
N TRP A 234 -2.72 -9.69 7.06
CA TRP A 234 -3.08 -11.08 7.33
C TRP A 234 -3.21 -11.92 6.05
N VAL A 235 -3.47 -11.27 4.91
CA VAL A 235 -3.58 -11.94 3.60
C VAL A 235 -2.30 -12.70 3.23
N VAL A 236 -1.13 -12.17 3.60
CA VAL A 236 0.17 -12.86 3.44
C VAL A 236 0.17 -14.18 4.20
N ARG A 237 -0.32 -14.18 5.46
CA ARG A 237 -0.42 -15.38 6.30
C ARG A 237 -1.42 -16.38 5.74
N ARG A 238 -2.57 -15.92 5.22
CA ARG A 238 -3.56 -16.81 4.60
C ARG A 238 -2.97 -17.53 3.40
N LEU A 239 -2.39 -16.79 2.44
CA LEU A 239 -1.77 -17.40 1.27
C LEU A 239 -0.69 -18.40 1.67
N ALA A 240 0.18 -18.05 2.63
CA ALA A 240 1.22 -18.94 3.10
C ALA A 240 0.66 -20.24 3.72
N ARG A 241 -0.43 -20.17 4.50
CA ARG A 241 -1.11 -21.36 5.06
C ARG A 241 -1.76 -22.22 3.99
N GLU A 242 -2.33 -21.62 2.95
CA GLU A 242 -2.88 -22.37 1.81
C GLU A 242 -1.79 -23.08 0.99
N CYS A 243 -0.57 -22.52 0.98
CA CYS A 243 0.58 -23.09 0.29
C CYS A 243 1.29 -24.18 1.11
N MET A 244 1.39 -23.96 2.43
CA MET A 244 2.24 -24.70 3.37
C MET A 244 1.50 -24.97 4.71
N PRO A 245 0.37 -25.71 4.69
CA PRO A 245 -0.48 -25.90 5.86
C PRO A 245 0.23 -26.63 7.02
N SER A 246 1.21 -27.49 6.75
CA SER A 246 1.99 -28.17 7.79
C SER A 246 3.06 -27.27 8.44
N SER A 247 3.18 -26.01 8.01
CA SER A 247 4.16 -25.03 8.53
C SER A 247 3.48 -23.79 9.15
N PRO A 248 2.61 -23.94 10.17
CA PRO A 248 1.82 -22.83 10.71
C PRO A 248 2.66 -21.75 11.43
N GLY A 249 3.89 -22.08 11.82
CA GLY A 249 4.83 -21.19 12.52
C GLY A 249 5.81 -20.44 11.61
N LEU A 250 5.57 -20.40 10.29
CA LEU A 250 6.42 -19.63 9.38
C LEU A 250 6.47 -18.15 9.80
N ASN A 251 7.68 -17.64 10.02
CA ASN A 251 7.88 -16.23 10.26
C ASN A 251 7.72 -15.48 8.92
N LEU A 252 6.65 -14.71 8.81
CA LEU A 252 6.31 -13.96 7.61
C LEU A 252 6.47 -12.48 7.90
N LYS A 253 7.29 -11.81 7.09
CA LYS A 253 7.52 -10.38 7.21
C LYS A 253 6.91 -9.63 6.02
N PRO A 254 5.79 -8.93 6.22
CA PRO A 254 5.33 -7.93 5.27
C PRO A 254 6.33 -6.76 5.26
N TRP A 255 6.92 -6.46 4.10
CA TRP A 255 7.86 -5.34 3.97
C TRP A 255 7.14 -4.03 3.66
N GLY A 256 6.17 -4.07 2.75
CA GLY A 256 5.41 -2.90 2.35
C GLY A 256 4.95 -2.97 0.90
N ILE A 257 4.45 -1.84 0.42
CA ILE A 257 3.76 -1.71 -0.85
C ILE A 257 4.76 -1.30 -1.93
N LEU A 258 4.73 -2.03 -3.05
CA LEU A 258 5.49 -1.75 -4.26
C LEU A 258 4.69 -0.94 -5.28
N GLY A 259 3.36 -0.88 -5.18
CA GLY A 259 2.49 -0.21 -6.13
C GLY A 259 1.03 -0.25 -5.67
N VAL A 260 0.26 0.76 -6.04
CA VAL A 260 -1.18 0.87 -5.74
C VAL A 260 -1.93 1.05 -7.05
N GLN A 261 -3.03 0.32 -7.23
CA GLN A 261 -3.92 0.45 -8.38
C GLN A 261 -5.33 0.77 -7.91
N HIS A 262 -5.94 1.79 -8.51
CA HIS A 262 -7.33 2.16 -8.25
C HIS A 262 -7.91 2.99 -9.40
N ASN A 263 -9.14 2.67 -9.80
CA ASN A 263 -9.96 3.50 -10.70
C ASN A 263 -11.38 3.58 -10.12
N GLY A 264 -11.75 4.66 -9.44
CA GLY A 264 -13.05 4.77 -8.77
C GLY A 264 -14.19 5.27 -9.66
N ARG A 265 -13.99 5.32 -11.00
CA ARG A 265 -14.88 6.04 -11.93
C ARG A 265 -16.18 5.31 -12.26
N MET A 266 -16.27 4.00 -11.98
CA MET A 266 -17.50 3.22 -12.11
C MET A 266 -17.95 2.69 -10.75
N PRO A 267 -18.81 3.45 -10.02
CA PRO A 267 -19.25 3.09 -8.68
C PRO A 267 -19.77 1.66 -8.56
N GLY A 268 -19.27 0.93 -7.58
CA GLY A 268 -19.59 -0.48 -7.30
C GLY A 268 -19.02 -1.50 -8.28
N LYS A 269 -18.31 -1.06 -9.33
CA LYS A 269 -17.64 -1.93 -10.31
C LYS A 269 -16.12 -1.85 -10.21
N THR A 270 -15.58 -0.66 -9.94
CA THR A 270 -14.14 -0.43 -9.96
C THR A 270 -13.60 0.20 -8.67
N ASP A 271 -14.44 0.32 -7.64
CA ASP A 271 -14.10 0.89 -6.31
C ASP A 271 -13.09 0.06 -5.51
N GLY A 272 -12.61 -1.07 -6.04
CA GLY A 272 -11.60 -1.90 -5.39
C GLY A 272 -10.19 -1.37 -5.58
N ILE A 273 -9.24 -1.98 -4.86
CA ILE A 273 -7.83 -1.60 -4.87
C ILE A 273 -6.98 -2.86 -5.00
N CYS A 274 -5.97 -2.81 -5.88
CA CYS A 274 -4.92 -3.82 -5.90
C CYS A 274 -3.62 -3.23 -5.36
N PHE A 275 -3.10 -3.85 -4.31
CA PHE A 275 -1.79 -3.54 -3.75
C PHE A 275 -0.76 -4.53 -4.27
N ASN A 276 0.31 -4.04 -4.91
CA ASN A 276 1.52 -4.83 -5.07
C ASN A 276 2.24 -4.86 -3.73
N MET A 277 2.39 -6.03 -3.13
CA MET A 277 2.89 -6.17 -1.77
C MET A 277 4.13 -7.07 -1.76
N LEU A 278 5.22 -6.56 -1.17
CA LEU A 278 6.43 -7.33 -0.92
C LEU A 278 6.36 -7.96 0.47
N ALA A 279 6.57 -9.27 0.53
CA ALA A 279 6.69 -10.00 1.79
C ALA A 279 7.80 -11.04 1.69
N SER A 280 8.40 -11.42 2.81
CA SER A 280 9.36 -12.53 2.86
C SER A 280 8.99 -13.59 3.87
N VAL A 281 9.36 -14.84 3.56
CA VAL A 281 9.50 -15.89 4.57
C VAL A 281 10.87 -15.71 5.23
N GLU A 282 10.89 -15.38 6.51
CA GLU A 282 12.10 -15.28 7.30
C GLU A 282 12.50 -16.67 7.83
N GLN A 283 13.80 -16.94 7.85
CA GLN A 283 14.34 -18.13 8.51
C GLN A 283 14.21 -17.95 10.04
N SER A 284 13.86 -19.01 10.76
CA SER A 284 13.81 -18.98 12.23
C SER A 284 15.22 -18.71 12.78
N ALA A 285 15.33 -17.87 13.81
CA ALA A 285 16.60 -17.66 14.50
C ALA A 285 17.05 -18.90 15.29
N ASP A 286 16.09 -19.71 15.75
CA ASP A 286 16.31 -20.89 16.61
C ASP A 286 16.22 -22.23 15.85
N GLY A 287 15.89 -22.19 14.55
CA GLY A 287 15.82 -23.36 13.68
C GLY A 287 16.86 -23.24 12.58
N GLY A 288 17.66 -24.30 12.37
CA GLY A 288 18.82 -24.29 11.46
C GLY A 288 18.57 -23.58 10.13
N GLN A 289 19.56 -22.78 9.71
CA GLN A 289 19.52 -22.07 8.44
C GLN A 289 19.28 -23.04 7.29
N SER A 290 18.24 -22.79 6.48
CA SER A 290 17.87 -23.64 5.36
C SER A 290 18.38 -23.04 4.06
N SER A 291 19.15 -23.82 3.30
CA SER A 291 19.58 -23.49 1.93
C SER A 291 18.47 -23.61 0.89
N HIS A 292 17.26 -23.99 1.32
CA HIS A 292 16.12 -24.22 0.43
C HIS A 292 14.84 -23.58 0.98
N PRO A 293 13.95 -23.09 0.09
CA PRO A 293 12.67 -22.55 0.50
C PRO A 293 11.79 -23.63 1.15
N PRO A 294 10.81 -23.25 2.00
CA PRO A 294 9.94 -24.22 2.65
C PRO A 294 9.15 -25.07 1.64
N LEU A 295 8.88 -26.32 2.01
CA LEU A 295 8.15 -27.26 1.17
C LEU A 295 6.72 -26.79 0.93
N LEU A 296 6.34 -26.67 -0.35
CA LEU A 296 4.96 -26.38 -0.76
C LEU A 296 4.16 -27.69 -0.83
N GLU A 297 3.00 -27.72 -0.18
CA GLU A 297 2.10 -28.87 -0.19
C GLU A 297 0.96 -28.68 -1.18
N ASN A 298 0.64 -27.44 -1.53
CA ASN A 298 -0.35 -27.10 -2.53
C ASN A 298 0.28 -27.08 -3.93
N PRO A 299 -0.13 -27.97 -4.86
CA PRO A 299 0.50 -28.10 -6.18
C PRO A 299 0.23 -26.91 -7.09
N ARG A 300 -0.69 -26.00 -6.74
CA ARG A 300 -0.94 -24.76 -7.48
C ARG A 300 0.19 -23.76 -7.36
N PHE A 301 1.14 -23.95 -6.43
CA PHE A 301 2.21 -22.98 -6.19
C PHE A 301 3.58 -23.63 -6.35
N LEU A 302 4.54 -22.84 -6.78
CA LEU A 302 5.93 -23.27 -6.94
C LEU A 302 6.89 -22.16 -6.54
N TRP A 303 8.00 -22.52 -5.90
CA TRP A 303 9.13 -21.62 -5.70
C TRP A 303 9.97 -21.57 -6.97
N HIS A 304 10.14 -20.37 -7.52
CA HIS A 304 10.99 -20.12 -8.67
C HIS A 304 12.26 -19.40 -8.22
N LYS A 305 13.42 -19.98 -8.52
CA LYS A 305 14.71 -19.36 -8.26
C LYS A 305 14.90 -18.13 -9.16
N VAL A 306 15.29 -17.01 -8.57
CA VAL A 306 15.56 -15.75 -9.29
C VAL A 306 16.95 -15.83 -9.91
N VAL A 307 17.00 -16.10 -11.22
CA VAL A 307 18.26 -16.17 -11.98
C VAL A 307 18.68 -14.84 -12.59
N SER A 308 17.76 -13.88 -12.74
CA SER A 308 18.06 -12.58 -13.33
C SER A 308 18.80 -11.69 -12.31
N PRO A 309 20.03 -11.23 -12.61
CA PRO A 309 20.80 -10.38 -11.69
C PRO A 309 20.09 -9.07 -11.36
N ASN A 310 19.46 -8.42 -12.35
CA ASN A 310 18.70 -7.18 -12.20
C ASN A 310 17.53 -7.34 -11.21
N ILE A 311 16.71 -8.39 -11.38
CA ILE A 311 15.59 -8.66 -10.47
C ILE A 311 16.11 -8.99 -9.06
N LYS A 312 17.17 -9.80 -8.97
CA LYS A 312 17.81 -10.17 -7.70
C LYS A 312 18.28 -8.93 -6.93
N GLU A 313 18.96 -8.01 -7.62
CA GLU A 313 19.45 -6.76 -7.07
C GLU A 313 18.31 -5.86 -6.60
N LYS A 314 17.28 -5.63 -7.45
CA LYS A 314 16.10 -4.84 -7.07
C LYS A 314 15.42 -5.40 -5.83
N ILE A 315 15.15 -6.71 -5.77
CA ILE A 315 14.53 -7.32 -4.59
C ILE A 315 15.42 -7.12 -3.36
N ASN A 316 16.71 -7.44 -3.44
CA ASN A 316 17.63 -7.27 -2.32
C ASN A 316 17.74 -5.83 -1.84
N GLN A 317 17.73 -4.86 -2.75
CA GLN A 317 17.70 -3.44 -2.41
C GLN A 317 16.44 -3.11 -1.61
N ARG A 318 15.25 -3.55 -2.06
CA ARG A 318 13.98 -3.34 -1.34
C ARG A 318 14.01 -3.95 0.07
N LEU A 319 14.52 -5.17 0.22
CA LEU A 319 14.63 -5.88 1.51
C LEU A 319 15.65 -5.23 2.46
N THR A 320 16.75 -4.69 1.95
CA THR A 320 17.83 -4.14 2.80
C THR A 320 17.55 -2.69 3.19
N SER A 321 17.17 -1.86 2.21
CA SER A 321 16.95 -0.42 2.42
C SER A 321 15.54 -0.07 2.86
N ARG A 322 14.63 -1.06 2.93
CA ARG A 322 13.18 -0.86 3.16
C ARG A 322 12.58 0.16 2.18
N SER A 323 13.01 0.09 0.92
CA SER A 323 12.60 1.02 -0.13
C SER A 323 11.22 0.66 -0.71
N VAL A 324 10.22 0.65 0.17
CA VAL A 324 8.82 0.30 -0.12
C VAL A 324 7.91 1.31 0.59
N LEU A 325 6.72 1.55 0.04
CA LEU A 325 5.71 2.40 0.66
C LEU A 325 5.19 1.71 1.94
N PRO A 326 5.30 2.33 3.13
CA PRO A 326 4.80 1.73 4.36
C PRO A 326 3.28 1.58 4.36
N MET A 327 2.82 0.49 4.98
CA MET A 327 1.42 0.24 5.31
C MET A 327 1.30 -0.10 6.80
N TYR A 328 0.43 0.59 7.52
CA TYR A 328 0.23 0.42 8.96
C TYR A 328 -1.18 -0.03 9.28
N SER A 329 -1.30 -1.11 10.07
CA SER A 329 -2.58 -1.62 10.57
C SER A 329 -2.93 -0.90 11.88
N LEU A 330 -4.18 -0.42 11.97
CA LEU A 330 -4.76 0.20 13.17
C LEU A 330 -5.50 -0.81 14.08
N TYR A 331 -5.53 -2.09 13.71
CA TYR A 331 -6.06 -3.19 14.55
C TYR A 331 -5.18 -3.53 15.76
#